data_AF-A0A3D5X5T1-F1
#
_entry.id   AF-A0A3D5X5T1-F1
#
_cell.length_a   1.000
_cell.length_b   1.000
_cell.length_c   1.000
_cell.angle_alpha   90.00
_cell.angle_beta   90.00
_cell.angle_gamma   90.00
#
_symmetry.space_group_name_H-M   'P 1'
#
loop_
_entity.id
_entity.type
_entity.pdbx_description
1 polymer ?
#
loop_
_entity_poly.entity_id
_entity_poly.type
_entity_poly.pdbx_seq_one_letter_code
_entity_poly.pdbx_strand_id
1 'polypeptide(L)'
;INRGLDQIVAPLMVVQGQNDPRVKKAESDQIVIALRDRGFAVEYINAPDEGHGYARPVNNMAFIAAMEKFLAKHLNGRYQESITDEVAKRLEEITVDVNTVELTEGQ
;
A
#
# COMPACT_ATOMS: atom_id res chain seq x y z
N ILE A 1 3.64 -7.45 -16.36
CA ILE A 1 3.85 -6.18 -15.62
C ILE A 1 5.36 -5.83 -15.45
N ASN A 2 6.29 -6.65 -15.96
CA ASN A 2 7.74 -6.51 -15.67
C ASN A 2 8.54 -5.47 -16.48
N ARG A 3 8.02 -4.92 -17.58
CA ARG A 3 8.75 -3.89 -18.36
C ARG A 3 8.52 -2.53 -17.71
N GLY A 4 9.43 -2.08 -16.84
CA GLY A 4 9.41 -0.72 -16.28
C GLY A 4 9.62 -0.63 -14.78
N LEU A 5 9.57 -1.73 -14.02
CA LEU A 5 9.83 -1.70 -12.58
C LEU A 5 11.24 -1.14 -12.29
N ASP A 6 12.20 -1.53 -13.12
CA ASP A 6 13.59 -1.08 -13.13
C ASP A 6 13.77 0.43 -13.37
N GLN A 7 12.79 1.08 -13.99
CA GLN A 7 12.81 2.53 -14.27
C GLN A 7 12.17 3.38 -13.18
N ILE A 8 11.53 2.74 -12.18
CA ILE A 8 11.00 3.46 -11.02
C ILE A 8 12.18 3.97 -10.20
N VAL A 9 12.22 5.30 -10.02
CA VAL A 9 13.24 6.04 -9.25
C VAL A 9 12.66 6.84 -8.08
N ALA A 10 11.34 6.99 -8.01
CA ALA A 10 10.64 7.72 -6.97
C ALA A 10 10.09 6.74 -5.91
N PRO A 11 9.90 7.20 -4.65
CA PRO A 11 9.18 6.44 -3.63
C PRO A 11 7.78 6.06 -4.11
N LEU A 12 7.31 4.87 -3.76
CA LEU A 12 6.00 4.36 -4.14
C LEU A 12 5.18 3.91 -2.93
N MET A 13 3.90 4.26 -2.91
CA MET A 13 2.91 3.64 -2.03
C MET A 13 2.00 2.75 -2.88
N VAL A 14 1.90 1.48 -2.50
CA VAL A 14 1.03 0.49 -3.14
C VAL A 14 -0.19 0.27 -2.25
N VAL A 15 -1.38 0.22 -2.84
CA VAL A 15 -2.65 0.02 -2.13
C VAL A 15 -3.46 -1.02 -2.87
N GLN A 16 -3.90 -2.07 -2.17
CA GLN A 16 -4.57 -3.23 -2.74
C GLN A 16 -5.76 -3.65 -1.88
N GLY A 17 -6.87 -4.04 -2.52
CA GLY A 17 -7.87 -4.87 -1.85
C GLY A 17 -7.54 -6.35 -2.07
N GLN A 18 -7.49 -7.13 -0.99
CA GLN A 18 -7.11 -8.54 -1.01
C GLN A 18 -7.98 -9.38 -1.95
N ASN A 19 -9.25 -8.99 -2.13
CA ASN A 19 -10.24 -9.73 -2.90
C ASN A 19 -10.59 -9.04 -4.23
N ASP A 20 -9.68 -8.24 -4.79
CA ASP A 20 -9.91 -7.58 -6.08
C ASP A 20 -10.06 -8.64 -7.20
N PRO A 21 -11.25 -8.75 -7.83
CA PRO A 21 -11.49 -9.73 -8.89
C PRO A 21 -10.86 -9.32 -10.24
N ARG A 22 -10.38 -8.08 -10.36
CA ARG A 22 -9.83 -7.50 -11.60
C ARG A 22 -8.32 -7.55 -11.61
N VAL A 23 -7.67 -7.24 -10.49
CA VAL A 23 -6.21 -7.22 -10.35
C VAL A 23 -5.81 -8.03 -9.12
N LYS A 24 -5.14 -9.16 -9.37
CA LYS A 24 -4.70 -10.05 -8.30
C LYS A 24 -3.67 -9.35 -7.41
N LYS A 25 -3.74 -9.60 -6.10
CA LYS A 25 -2.76 -9.12 -5.11
C LYS A 25 -1.31 -9.46 -5.50
N ALA A 26 -1.09 -10.61 -6.13
CA ALA A 26 0.23 -11.02 -6.60
C ALA A 26 0.92 -9.98 -7.51
N GLU A 27 0.16 -9.19 -8.28
CA GLU A 27 0.72 -8.12 -9.11
C GLU A 27 1.28 -6.97 -8.25
N SER A 28 0.56 -6.60 -7.18
CA SER A 28 1.03 -5.62 -6.19
C SER A 28 2.24 -6.14 -5.40
N ASP A 29 2.22 -7.41 -5.01
CA ASP A 29 3.35 -8.04 -4.30
C ASP A 29 4.62 -8.06 -5.15
N GLN A 30 4.52 -8.34 -6.46
CA GLN A 30 5.66 -8.29 -7.39
C GLN A 30 6.30 -6.89 -7.43
N ILE A 31 5.50 -5.83 -7.43
CA ILE A 31 5.99 -4.45 -7.42
C ILE A 31 6.72 -4.15 -6.10
N VAL A 32 6.11 -4.51 -4.97
CA VAL A 32 6.66 -4.27 -3.63
C VAL A 32 8.00 -4.99 -3.46
N ILE A 33 8.06 -6.27 -3.82
CA ILE A 33 9.28 -7.09 -3.76
C ILE A 33 10.36 -6.48 -4.65
N ALA A 34 10.04 -6.15 -5.90
CA ALA A 34 11.03 -5.61 -6.84
C ALA A 34 11.62 -4.27 -6.37
N LEU A 35 10.82 -3.40 -5.76
CA LEU A 35 11.31 -2.12 -5.22
C LEU A 35 12.10 -2.30 -3.92
N ARG A 36 11.61 -3.13 -3.00
CA ARG A 36 12.28 -3.47 -1.75
C ARG A 36 13.66 -4.06 -2.01
N ASP A 37 13.78 -5.06 -2.88
CA ASP A 37 15.03 -5.77 -3.15
C ASP A 37 16.07 -4.86 -3.84
N ARG A 38 15.61 -3.79 -4.49
CA ARG A 38 16.47 -2.73 -5.05
C ARG A 38 16.80 -1.62 -4.06
N GLY A 39 16.32 -1.69 -2.82
CA GLY A 39 16.52 -0.68 -1.79
C GLY A 39 15.74 0.62 -1.99
N PHE A 40 14.70 0.61 -2.83
CA PHE A 40 13.82 1.77 -3.01
C PHE A 40 12.77 1.84 -1.90
N ALA A 41 12.44 3.06 -1.50
CA ALA A 41 11.36 3.30 -0.54
C ALA A 41 10.02 2.86 -1.13
N VAL A 42 9.42 1.83 -0.53
CA VAL A 42 8.09 1.36 -0.87
C VAL A 42 7.27 1.16 0.40
N GLU A 43 6.03 1.64 0.40
CA GLU A 43 5.03 1.44 1.46
C GLU A 43 3.87 0.63 0.88
N TYR A 44 3.26 -0.25 1.68
CA TYR A 44 2.22 -1.15 1.20
C TYR A 44 1.03 -1.25 2.16
N ILE A 45 -0.16 -1.01 1.62
CA ILE A 45 -1.45 -1.22 2.29
C ILE A 45 -2.21 -2.31 1.55
N ASN A 46 -2.67 -3.33 2.28
CA ASN A 46 -3.52 -4.38 1.74
C ASN A 46 -4.73 -4.62 2.67
N ALA A 47 -5.92 -4.25 2.22
CA ALA A 47 -7.14 -4.42 3.00
C ALA A 47 -7.75 -5.82 2.77
N PRO A 48 -7.80 -6.72 3.79
CA PRO A 48 -8.24 -8.11 3.65
C PRO A 48 -9.73 -8.26 3.29
N ASP A 49 -10.50 -7.21 3.49
CA ASP A 49 -11.96 -7.13 3.37
C ASP A 49 -12.42 -6.27 2.19
N GLU A 50 -11.51 -5.85 1.32
CA GLU A 50 -11.79 -5.00 0.16
C GLU A 50 -11.47 -5.70 -1.16
N GLY A 51 -12.04 -5.16 -2.24
CA GLY A 51 -11.83 -5.61 -3.62
C GLY A 51 -11.16 -4.53 -4.48
N HIS A 52 -11.69 -4.28 -5.68
CA HIS A 52 -11.08 -3.33 -6.64
C HIS A 52 -11.05 -1.86 -6.19
N GLY A 53 -11.90 -1.51 -5.23
CA GLY A 53 -11.89 -0.21 -4.58
C GLY A 53 -12.37 -0.38 -3.16
N TYR A 54 -12.04 0.59 -2.31
CA TYR A 54 -12.43 0.52 -0.91
C TYR A 54 -13.88 0.97 -0.75
N ALA A 55 -14.74 0.06 -0.32
CA ALA A 55 -16.15 0.34 -0.05
C ALA A 55 -16.36 0.84 1.38
N ARG A 56 -15.55 0.37 2.34
CA ARG A 56 -15.74 0.71 3.75
C ARG A 56 -15.17 2.10 4.06
N PRO A 57 -15.90 2.98 4.76
CA PRO A 57 -15.41 4.31 5.12
C PRO A 57 -14.11 4.27 5.94
N VAL A 58 -14.00 3.35 6.90
CA VAL A 58 -12.79 3.23 7.74
C VAL A 58 -11.54 2.88 6.93
N ASN A 59 -11.66 2.01 5.91
CA ASN A 59 -10.54 1.66 5.03
C ASN A 59 -10.14 2.84 4.16
N ASN A 60 -11.13 3.59 3.63
CA ASN A 60 -10.87 4.82 2.89
C ASN A 60 -10.16 5.86 3.76
N MET A 61 -10.63 6.10 4.99
CA MET A 61 -10.01 7.06 5.90
C MET A 61 -8.59 6.67 6.28
N ALA A 62 -8.35 5.38 6.56
CA ALA A 62 -7.02 4.86 6.84
C ALA A 62 -6.07 5.05 5.65
N PHE A 63 -6.53 4.69 4.44
CA PHE A 63 -5.77 4.91 3.20
C PHE A 63 -5.45 6.39 2.99
N ILE A 64 -6.45 7.28 3.07
CA ILE A 64 -6.25 8.72 2.85
C ILE A 64 -5.26 9.30 3.87
N ALA A 65 -5.37 8.92 5.15
CA ALA A 65 -4.42 9.37 6.18
C ALA A 65 -2.98 8.91 5.88
N ALA A 66 -2.80 7.66 5.45
CA ALA A 66 -1.49 7.15 5.06
C ALA A 66 -0.95 7.85 3.81
N MET A 67 -1.79 8.03 2.79
CA MET A 67 -1.44 8.72 1.55
C MET A 67 -1.03 10.18 1.82
N GLU A 68 -1.78 10.90 2.66
CA GLU A 68 -1.45 12.27 3.03
C GLU A 68 -0.08 12.36 3.71
N LYS A 69 0.19 11.47 4.67
CA LYS A 69 1.48 11.38 5.37
C LYS A 69 2.63 11.03 4.42
N PHE A 70 2.42 10.08 3.50
CA PHE A 70 3.40 9.68 2.49
C PHE A 70 3.74 10.84 1.54
N LEU A 71 2.73 11.52 1.01
CA LEU A 71 2.92 12.68 0.15
C LEU A 71 3.61 13.82 0.89
N ALA A 72 3.22 14.11 2.14
CA ALA A 72 3.86 15.14 2.95
C ALA A 72 5.35 14.86 3.18
N LYS A 73 5.71 13.61 3.49
CA LYS A 73 7.11 13.15 3.66
C LYS A 73 7.95 13.36 2.41
N HIS A 74 7.39 13.14 1.22
CA HIS A 74 8.14 13.16 -0.04
C HIS A 74 8.02 14.45 -0.85
N LEU A 75 7.01 15.27 -0.57
CA LEU A 75 6.76 16.55 -1.25
C LEU A 75 6.89 17.76 -0.31
N ASN A 76 7.39 17.55 0.92
CA ASN A 76 7.53 18.58 1.95
C ASN A 76 6.22 19.31 2.26
N GLY A 77 5.12 18.56 2.27
CA GLY A 77 3.78 19.04 2.57
C GLY A 77 3.43 19.00 4.05
N ARG A 78 2.22 19.44 4.37
CA ARG A 78 1.58 19.17 5.66
C ARG A 78 0.65 17.98 5.52
N TYR A 79 0.41 17.29 6.63
CA TYR A 79 -0.62 16.27 6.73
C TYR A 79 -1.37 16.41 8.05
N GLN A 80 -2.53 15.79 8.18
CA GLN A 80 -3.26 15.75 9.44
C GLN A 80 -2.59 14.78 10.42
N GLU A 81 -2.09 15.29 11.55
CA GLU A 81 -1.36 14.48 12.54
C GLU A 81 -2.26 13.57 13.38
N SER A 82 -3.52 13.96 13.58
CA SER A 82 -4.48 13.23 14.40
C SER A 82 -5.54 12.52 13.57
N ILE A 83 -5.77 11.26 13.91
CA ILE A 83 -6.84 10.43 13.36
C ILE A 83 -7.60 9.78 14.54
N THR A 84 -8.79 9.26 14.30
CA THR A 84 -9.53 8.54 15.35
C THR A 84 -8.83 7.23 15.67
N ASP A 85 -9.00 6.73 16.90
CA ASP A 85 -8.44 5.44 17.32
C ASP A 85 -8.88 4.28 16.42
N GLU A 86 -10.13 4.33 15.93
CA GLU A 86 -10.66 3.36 14.98
C GLU A 86 -9.86 3.35 13.67
N VAL A 87 -9.57 4.53 13.11
CA VAL A 87 -8.80 4.66 11.87
C VAL A 87 -7.33 4.32 12.10
N ALA A 88 -6.75 4.70 13.24
CA ALA A 88 -5.38 4.37 13.60
C ALA A 88 -5.18 2.85 13.70
N LYS A 89 -6.05 2.19 14.48
CA LYS A 89 -6.05 0.74 14.60
C LYS A 89 -6.25 0.08 13.25
N ARG A 90 -7.18 0.59 12.44
CA ARG A 90 -7.42 0.01 11.13
C ARG A 90 -6.21 0.14 10.22
N LEU A 91 -5.58 1.31 10.20
CA LEU A 91 -4.38 1.55 9.42
C LEU A 91 -3.25 0.59 9.81
N GLU A 92 -3.05 0.36 11.11
CA GLU A 92 -2.08 -0.63 11.61
C GLU A 92 -2.39 -2.04 11.09
N GLU A 93 -3.65 -2.47 11.15
CA GLU A 93 -4.08 -3.81 10.69
C GLU A 93 -3.88 -4.04 9.18
N ILE A 94 -4.00 -3.01 8.36
CA ILE A 94 -3.92 -3.13 6.88
C ILE A 94 -2.56 -2.69 6.31
N THR A 95 -1.68 -2.12 7.13
CA THR A 95 -0.31 -1.79 6.71
C THR A 95 0.51 -3.07 6.71
N VAL A 96 1.14 -3.36 5.58
CA VAL A 96 1.94 -4.57 5.38
C VAL A 96 3.41 -4.24 5.63
N ASP A 97 4.08 -5.04 6.46
CA ASP A 97 5.54 -5.03 6.52
C ASP A 97 6.10 -5.61 5.22
N VAL A 98 6.64 -4.72 4.38
CA VAL A 98 7.19 -5.06 3.06
C VAL A 98 8.30 -6.12 3.14
N ASN A 99 8.99 -6.27 4.28
CA ASN A 99 10.03 -7.27 4.46
C ASN A 99 9.48 -8.69 4.61
N THR A 100 8.18 -8.82 4.91
CA THR A 100 7.48 -10.11 5.04
C THR A 100 6.76 -10.54 3.77
N VAL A 101 6.77 -9.71 2.73
CA VAL A 101 6.08 -9.99 1.47
C VAL A 101 6.89 -10.99 0.64
N GLU A 102 6.29 -12.13 0.36
CA GLU A 102 6.83 -13.18 -0.50
C GLU A 102 5.82 -13.52 -1.61
N LEU A 103 6.32 -13.93 -2.78
CA LEU A 103 5.47 -14.49 -3.82
C LEU A 103 5.06 -15.90 -3.41
N THR A 104 3.78 -16.09 -3.11
CA THR A 104 3.22 -17.42 -2.92
C THR A 104 2.77 -17.96 -4.27
N GLU A 105 3.26 -19.15 -4.65
CA GLU A 105 2.82 -19.82 -5.87
C GLU A 105 1.31 -20.13 -5.77
N GLY A 106 0.53 -19.66 -6.74
CA GLY A 106 -0.87 -20.10 -6.93
C GLY A 106 -1.98 -19.06 -6.73
N GLN A 107 -1.68 -17.77 -6.59
CA GLN A 107 -2.71 -16.70 -6.57
C GLN A 107 -3.16 -16.24 -7.97
#